data_AF-A0AAD4IDM6-F1
#
_entry.id   AF-A0AAD4IDM6-F1
#
_cell.length_a   1.000
_cell.length_b   1.000
_cell.length_c   1.000
_cell.angle_alpha   90.00
_cell.angle_beta   90.00
_cell.angle_gamma   90.00
#
_symmetry.space_group_name_H-M   'P 1'
#
loop_
_entity.id
_entity.type
_entity.pdbx_description
1 polymer ?
#
loop_
_entity_poly.entity_id
_entity_poly.type
_entity_poly.pdbx_seq_one_letter_code
_entity_poly.pdbx_strand_id
1 'polypeptide(L)'
;MASISLCPSPGHTIKAFLKIFLIAWESAITAYRPYSISSFGPSHFGEKHLKVTIDFSSRGGWPEGATEAEKIAFTTLYTCDIFCAMFLKVVRARLEPYQASVEYILVLPKPLLTLVPGDEKPNVLHAILLVTTKEYSEIIFDGTGEQFFWPKSSAIIDGEEFWDLYANEKVDEKYIQRYSLGEFEKADNGYWFRVGISLHQMLSDLDWESFGETLSPVREEQIRAESERRARAAAKVTWG
;
A
#
# COMPACT_ATOMS: atom_id res chain seq x y z
N MET A 1 -9.16 -44.85 6.75
CA MET A 1 -9.73 -43.48 6.91
C MET A 1 -9.09 -42.63 5.83
N ALA A 2 -9.85 -42.24 4.81
CA ALA A 2 -9.33 -41.37 3.76
C ALA A 2 -9.21 -39.94 4.33
N SER A 3 -7.98 -39.43 4.38
CA SER A 3 -7.73 -38.01 4.66
C SER A 3 -8.32 -37.22 3.50
N ILE A 4 -9.43 -36.52 3.75
CA ILE A 4 -9.98 -35.56 2.79
C ILE A 4 -8.98 -34.42 2.78
N SER A 5 -8.11 -34.41 1.77
CA SER A 5 -7.30 -33.25 1.45
C SER A 5 -8.27 -32.15 1.03
N LEU A 6 -8.60 -31.25 1.95
CA LEU A 6 -9.36 -30.06 1.65
C LEU A 6 -8.47 -29.21 0.74
N CYS A 7 -8.78 -29.17 -0.55
CA CYS A 7 -8.22 -28.14 -1.42
C CYS A 7 -8.55 -26.78 -0.78
N PRO A 8 -7.56 -25.92 -0.49
CA PRO A 8 -7.78 -24.59 0.04
C PRO A 8 -8.76 -23.82 -0.82
N SER A 9 -9.62 -23.03 -0.19
CA SER A 9 -10.51 -22.14 -0.92
C SER A 9 -9.69 -21.14 -1.75
N PRO A 10 -10.12 -20.79 -2.97
CA PRO A 10 -9.44 -19.82 -3.83
C PRO A 10 -9.08 -18.49 -3.13
N GLY A 11 -9.87 -18.08 -2.13
CA GLY A 11 -9.64 -16.88 -1.34
C GLY A 11 -8.33 -16.87 -0.53
N HIS A 12 -7.90 -18.01 0.04
CA HIS A 12 -6.64 -18.07 0.79
C HIS A 12 -5.43 -17.84 -0.11
N THR A 13 -5.49 -18.39 -1.32
CA THR A 13 -4.45 -18.23 -2.33
C THR A 13 -4.39 -16.80 -2.85
N ILE A 14 -5.54 -16.13 -3.04
CA ILE A 14 -5.58 -14.71 -3.42
C ILE A 14 -4.92 -13.83 -2.35
N LYS A 15 -5.29 -13.99 -1.07
CA LYS A 15 -4.68 -13.20 0.02
C LYS A 15 -3.16 -13.41 0.10
N ALA A 16 -2.69 -14.63 -0.13
CA ALA A 16 -1.25 -14.92 -0.19
C ALA A 16 -0.54 -14.15 -1.33
N PHE A 17 -1.12 -14.07 -2.53
CA PHE A 17 -0.55 -13.27 -3.61
C PHE A 17 -0.54 -11.78 -3.28
N LEU A 18 -1.65 -11.25 -2.77
CA LEU A 18 -1.75 -9.84 -2.36
C LEU A 18 -0.67 -9.51 -1.30
N LYS A 19 -0.37 -10.44 -0.40
CA LYS A 19 0.69 -10.27 0.61
C LYS A 19 2.08 -10.11 -0.01
N ILE A 20 2.37 -10.82 -1.09
CA ILE A 20 3.64 -10.68 -1.81
C ILE A 20 3.75 -9.29 -2.44
N PHE A 21 2.69 -8.80 -3.09
CA PHE A 21 2.65 -7.44 -3.63
C PHE A 21 2.85 -6.38 -2.53
N LEU A 22 2.21 -6.57 -1.37
CA LEU A 22 2.36 -5.70 -0.21
C LEU A 22 3.80 -5.65 0.31
N ILE A 23 4.46 -6.81 0.42
CA ILE A 23 5.86 -6.88 0.87
C ILE A 23 6.79 -6.14 -0.10
N ALA A 24 6.58 -6.32 -1.40
CA ALA A 24 7.35 -5.61 -2.42
C ALA A 24 7.13 -4.08 -2.30
N TRP A 25 5.87 -3.64 -2.17
CA TRP A 25 5.52 -2.23 -1.95
C TRP A 25 6.24 -1.63 -0.75
N GLU A 26 6.09 -2.24 0.42
CA GLU A 26 6.70 -1.80 1.66
C GLU A 26 8.22 -1.68 1.55
N SER A 27 8.85 -2.68 0.92
CA SER A 27 10.29 -2.72 0.71
C SER A 27 10.74 -1.57 -0.20
N ALA A 28 10.00 -1.31 -1.28
CA ALA A 28 10.30 -0.21 -2.20
C ALA A 28 10.16 1.15 -1.51
N ILE A 29 8.99 1.47 -0.94
CA ILE A 29 8.77 2.79 -0.33
C ILE A 29 9.69 3.04 0.88
N THR A 30 10.10 2.00 1.60
CA THR A 30 11.04 2.16 2.71
C THR A 30 12.45 2.49 2.24
N ALA A 31 12.88 1.91 1.11
CA ALA A 31 14.21 2.12 0.56
C ALA A 31 14.40 3.52 -0.04
N TYR A 32 13.34 4.12 -0.56
CA TYR A 32 13.35 5.47 -1.10
C TYR A 32 12.64 6.41 -0.12
N ARG A 33 13.34 7.34 0.54
CA ARG A 33 12.71 8.40 1.34
C ARG A 33 12.90 9.76 0.68
N PRO A 34 11.82 10.48 0.32
CA PRO A 34 11.96 11.70 -0.45
C PRO A 34 12.29 12.92 0.42
N TYR A 35 11.70 13.03 1.61
CA TYR A 35 11.76 14.26 2.43
C TYR A 35 12.01 13.96 3.91
N SER A 36 12.52 14.95 4.63
CA SER A 36 12.57 14.94 6.10
C SER A 36 11.31 15.55 6.70
N ILE A 37 11.03 15.22 7.96
CA ILE A 37 10.01 15.90 8.76
C ILE A 37 10.71 16.73 9.82
N SER A 38 10.31 17.99 9.96
CA SER A 38 10.84 18.89 10.99
C SER A 38 10.05 18.82 12.30
N SER A 39 8.73 18.55 12.23
CA SER A 39 7.90 18.46 13.43
C SER A 39 6.54 17.79 13.17
N PHE A 40 5.99 17.23 14.26
CA PHE A 40 4.58 16.89 14.42
C PHE A 40 3.96 17.84 15.45
N GLY A 41 2.70 18.23 15.27
CA GLY A 41 2.03 19.15 16.19
C GLY A 41 0.51 19.12 16.07
N PRO A 42 -0.20 19.81 16.98
CA PRO A 42 -1.66 19.86 16.95
C PRO A 42 -2.14 20.52 15.66
N SER A 43 -3.18 19.93 15.05
CA SER A 43 -3.87 20.53 13.92
C SER A 43 -5.06 21.37 14.39
N HIS A 44 -5.38 22.42 13.63
CA HIS A 44 -6.58 23.23 13.87
C HIS A 44 -7.88 22.55 13.36
N PHE A 45 -7.77 21.41 12.69
CA PHE A 45 -8.90 20.61 12.20
C PHE A 45 -9.47 19.63 13.24
N GLY A 46 -9.00 19.68 14.49
CA GLY A 46 -9.52 18.89 15.61
C GLY A 46 -8.62 17.72 16.04
N GLU A 47 -9.05 17.00 17.06
CA GLU A 47 -8.24 16.01 17.80
C GLU A 47 -7.78 14.81 16.98
N LYS A 48 -8.46 14.50 15.87
CA LYS A 48 -8.09 13.44 14.93
C LYS A 48 -7.10 13.87 13.85
N HIS A 49 -6.55 15.08 13.93
CA HIS A 49 -5.64 15.61 12.94
C HIS A 49 -4.32 16.00 13.59
N LEU A 50 -3.21 15.51 13.02
CA LEU A 50 -1.85 15.86 13.43
C LEU A 50 -1.20 16.65 12.30
N LYS A 51 -0.80 17.89 12.57
CA LYS A 51 -0.06 18.72 11.62
C LYS A 51 1.34 18.15 11.47
N VAL A 52 1.79 17.97 10.23
CA VAL A 52 3.16 17.58 9.89
C VAL A 52 3.83 18.71 9.12
N THR A 53 5.03 19.08 9.54
CA THR A 53 5.85 20.07 8.84
C THR A 53 6.96 19.35 8.09
N ILE A 54 6.97 19.49 6.76
CA ILE A 54 7.92 18.82 5.87
C ILE A 54 9.12 19.74 5.65
N ASP A 55 10.33 19.21 5.83
CA ASP A 55 11.57 19.88 5.47
C ASP A 55 12.03 19.40 4.09
N PHE A 56 11.82 20.25 3.08
CA PHE A 56 12.24 20.00 1.71
C PHE A 56 13.73 20.21 1.46
N SER A 57 14.47 20.76 2.44
CA SER A 57 15.92 21.02 2.33
C SER A 57 16.79 19.83 2.74
N SER A 58 16.23 18.86 3.45
CA SER A 58 16.91 17.65 3.89
C SER A 58 16.11 16.40 3.57
N ARG A 59 16.70 15.21 3.77
CA ARG A 59 16.06 13.93 3.44
C ARG A 59 16.17 12.90 4.54
N GLY A 60 15.06 12.20 4.78
CA GLY A 60 15.00 11.01 5.63
C GLY A 60 15.16 11.27 7.13
N GLY A 61 15.22 12.55 7.54
CA GLY A 61 15.24 12.96 8.94
C GLY A 61 13.86 12.91 9.58
N TRP A 62 13.84 12.62 10.89
CA TRP A 62 12.63 12.60 11.71
C TRP A 62 12.83 13.51 12.92
N PRO A 63 11.76 14.15 13.42
CA PRO A 63 11.84 14.90 14.67
C PRO A 63 12.13 13.94 15.84
N GLU A 64 12.77 14.46 16.87
CA GLU A 64 13.01 13.72 18.10
C GLU A 64 11.68 13.22 18.71
N GLY A 65 11.64 11.96 19.12
CA GLY A 65 10.44 11.35 19.69
C GLY A 65 9.41 10.83 18.67
N ALA A 66 9.63 10.99 17.36
CA ALA A 66 8.74 10.43 16.34
C ALA A 66 8.55 8.92 16.52
N THR A 67 7.30 8.50 16.68
CA THR A 67 6.89 7.10 16.81
C THR A 67 6.99 6.38 15.47
N GLU A 68 7.10 5.04 15.49
CA GLU A 68 7.09 4.27 14.24
C GLU A 68 5.77 4.39 13.48
N ALA A 69 4.64 4.55 14.18
CA ALA A 69 3.33 4.75 13.56
C ALA A 69 3.29 6.05 12.76
N GLU A 70 3.79 7.17 13.31
CA GLU A 70 3.88 8.44 12.59
C GLU A 70 4.80 8.35 11.38
N LYS A 71 5.92 7.62 11.51
CA LYS A 71 6.86 7.40 10.39
C LYS A 71 6.21 6.66 9.25
N ILE A 72 5.49 5.58 9.56
CA ILE A 72 4.79 4.77 8.55
C ILE A 72 3.66 5.58 7.93
N ALA A 73 2.82 6.22 8.75
CA ALA A 73 1.69 7.03 8.29
C ALA A 73 2.13 8.16 7.34
N PHE A 74 3.27 8.80 7.62
CA PHE A 74 3.82 9.82 6.71
C PHE A 74 4.37 9.22 5.41
N THR A 75 5.03 8.06 5.50
CA THR A 75 5.60 7.40 4.31
C THR A 75 4.50 6.98 3.32
N THR A 76 3.30 6.68 3.82
CA THR A 76 2.13 6.31 3.00
C THR A 76 1.16 7.46 2.75
N LEU A 77 1.43 8.67 3.27
CA LEU A 77 0.54 9.82 3.16
C LEU A 77 0.34 10.25 1.70
N TYR A 78 -0.93 10.27 1.27
CA TYR A 78 -1.33 10.65 -0.10
C TYR A 78 -0.74 9.75 -1.19
N THR A 79 -0.41 8.50 -0.84
CA THR A 79 0.17 7.52 -1.78
C THR A 79 -0.83 6.50 -2.28
N CYS A 80 -2.08 6.56 -1.80
CA CYS A 80 -3.13 5.59 -2.10
C CYS A 80 -3.47 5.50 -3.60
N ASP A 81 -3.55 6.64 -4.29
CA ASP A 81 -3.75 6.71 -5.74
C ASP A 81 -2.59 6.04 -6.50
N ILE A 82 -1.36 6.30 -6.05
CA ILE A 82 -0.14 5.76 -6.66
C ILE A 82 -0.07 4.26 -6.48
N PHE A 83 -0.31 3.79 -5.24
CA PHE A 83 -0.39 2.38 -4.91
C PHE A 83 -1.38 1.68 -5.84
N CYS A 84 -2.62 2.17 -5.92
CA CYS A 84 -3.64 1.56 -6.76
C CYS A 84 -3.27 1.61 -8.24
N ALA A 85 -2.71 2.73 -8.73
CA ALA A 85 -2.30 2.86 -10.13
C ALA A 85 -1.17 1.88 -10.51
N MET A 86 -0.20 1.66 -9.61
CA MET A 86 0.90 0.72 -9.82
C MET A 86 0.43 -0.74 -9.82
N PHE A 87 -0.47 -1.10 -8.90
CA PHE A 87 -0.86 -2.49 -8.70
C PHE A 87 -2.05 -2.94 -9.56
N LEU A 88 -2.96 -2.05 -9.95
CA LEU A 88 -4.22 -2.44 -10.61
C LEU A 88 -4.03 -3.42 -11.78
N LYS A 89 -3.14 -3.10 -12.72
CA LYS A 89 -2.91 -3.94 -13.91
C LYS A 89 -2.24 -5.26 -13.56
N VAL A 90 -1.22 -5.22 -12.69
CA VAL A 90 -0.42 -6.41 -12.34
C VAL A 90 -1.22 -7.37 -11.48
N VAL A 91 -1.95 -6.87 -10.49
CA VAL A 91 -2.84 -7.67 -9.65
C VAL A 91 -3.95 -8.27 -10.50
N ARG A 92 -4.60 -7.48 -11.38
CA ARG A 92 -5.62 -8.01 -12.29
C ARG A 92 -5.12 -9.15 -13.17
N ALA A 93 -3.97 -8.98 -13.82
CA ALA A 93 -3.37 -10.03 -14.66
C ALA A 93 -3.02 -11.28 -13.84
N ARG A 94 -2.53 -11.11 -12.61
CA ARG A 94 -2.16 -12.23 -11.74
C ARG A 94 -3.37 -13.00 -11.22
N LEU A 95 -4.49 -12.31 -10.98
CA LEU A 95 -5.70 -12.90 -10.40
C LEU A 95 -6.70 -13.39 -11.47
N GLU A 96 -6.48 -13.11 -12.76
CA GLU A 96 -7.31 -13.59 -13.86
C GLU A 96 -7.53 -15.13 -13.87
N PRO A 97 -6.50 -15.99 -13.65
CA PRO A 97 -6.70 -17.43 -13.59
C PRO A 97 -7.65 -17.89 -12.46
N TYR A 98 -7.80 -17.07 -11.42
CA TYR A 98 -8.68 -17.32 -10.28
C TYR A 98 -10.10 -16.79 -10.51
N GLN A 99 -10.42 -16.28 -11.71
CA GLN A 99 -11.71 -15.67 -12.05
C GLN A 99 -12.08 -14.55 -11.08
N ALA A 100 -11.08 -13.83 -10.57
CA ALA A 100 -11.28 -12.67 -9.70
C ALA A 100 -11.18 -11.38 -10.51
N SER A 101 -12.05 -10.43 -10.19
CA SER A 101 -12.00 -9.07 -10.73
C SER A 101 -11.29 -8.15 -9.75
N VAL A 102 -10.68 -7.08 -10.29
CA VAL A 102 -9.95 -6.09 -9.49
C VAL A 102 -10.37 -4.70 -9.96
N GLU A 103 -10.92 -3.93 -9.03
CA GLU A 103 -11.42 -2.58 -9.24
C GLU A 103 -10.62 -1.58 -8.41
N TYR A 104 -10.34 -0.42 -9.00
CA TYR A 104 -9.93 0.77 -8.26
C TYR A 104 -11.22 1.42 -7.73
N ILE A 105 -11.31 1.66 -6.43
CA ILE A 105 -12.47 2.35 -5.84
C ILE A 105 -12.03 3.45 -4.87
N LEU A 106 -12.88 4.46 -4.73
CA LEU A 106 -12.72 5.53 -3.75
C LEU A 106 -13.68 5.32 -2.58
N VAL A 107 -13.20 5.61 -1.37
CA VAL A 107 -13.99 5.47 -0.14
C VAL A 107 -13.85 6.70 0.75
N LEU A 108 -14.85 6.90 1.61
CA LEU A 108 -14.74 7.82 2.75
C LEU A 108 -14.15 7.06 3.95
N PRO A 109 -12.89 7.31 4.35
CA PRO A 109 -12.24 6.58 5.43
C PRO A 109 -12.79 6.96 6.82
N LYS A 110 -12.66 6.04 7.78
CA LYS A 110 -12.86 6.23 9.23
C LYS A 110 -11.48 6.33 9.92
N PRO A 111 -10.81 7.50 9.90
CA PRO A 111 -9.48 7.59 10.47
C PRO A 111 -9.47 7.50 12.00
N LEU A 112 -8.46 6.82 12.53
CA LEU A 112 -8.09 6.95 13.94
C LEU A 112 -7.35 8.28 14.16
N LEU A 113 -6.43 8.59 13.26
CA LEU A 113 -5.69 9.85 13.20
C LEU A 113 -5.32 10.14 11.73
N THR A 114 -5.26 11.40 11.32
CA THR A 114 -4.87 11.82 9.96
C THR A 114 -3.71 12.81 10.04
N LEU A 115 -2.66 12.58 9.25
CA LEU A 115 -1.59 13.56 9.08
C LEU A 115 -2.02 14.65 8.10
N VAL A 116 -1.71 15.90 8.42
CA VAL A 116 -2.06 17.09 7.62
C VAL A 116 -0.80 17.88 7.33
N PRO A 117 -0.30 17.90 6.08
CA PRO A 117 0.86 18.69 5.70
C PRO A 117 0.59 20.19 5.85
N GLY A 118 1.37 20.86 6.69
CA GLY A 118 1.24 22.30 6.91
C GLY A 118 -0.16 22.69 7.40
N ASP A 119 -0.85 23.54 6.64
CA ASP A 119 -2.21 24.00 6.91
C ASP A 119 -3.19 23.59 5.80
N GLU A 120 -2.84 22.56 5.03
CA GLU A 120 -3.69 22.02 3.98
C GLU A 120 -4.97 21.40 4.56
N LYS A 121 -6.05 21.41 3.78
CA LYS A 121 -7.27 20.70 4.20
C LYS A 121 -7.00 19.19 4.22
N PRO A 122 -7.47 18.45 5.24
CA PRO A 122 -7.36 16.99 5.25
C PRO A 122 -7.95 16.39 3.98
N ASN A 123 -7.26 15.42 3.38
CA ASN A 123 -7.84 14.65 2.30
C ASN A 123 -9.00 13.80 2.85
N VAL A 124 -10.16 13.90 2.21
CA VAL A 124 -11.38 13.22 2.63
C VAL A 124 -11.63 11.91 1.88
N LEU A 125 -10.83 11.63 0.84
CA LEU A 125 -10.98 10.44 0.00
C LEU A 125 -9.76 9.53 0.12
N HIS A 126 -10.02 8.23 0.02
CA HIS A 126 -8.98 7.20 0.00
C HIS A 126 -9.20 6.23 -1.16
N ALA A 127 -8.12 5.87 -1.86
CA ALA A 127 -8.14 4.92 -2.96
C ALA A 127 -7.66 3.55 -2.52
N ILE A 128 -8.41 2.51 -2.88
CA ILE A 128 -8.11 1.11 -2.56
C ILE A 128 -8.38 0.22 -3.76
N LEU A 129 -7.84 -1.01 -3.73
CA LEU A 129 -8.18 -2.05 -4.68
C LEU A 129 -9.21 -3.00 -4.07
N LEU A 130 -10.38 -3.09 -4.70
CA LEU A 130 -11.40 -4.09 -4.40
C LEU A 130 -11.18 -5.31 -5.27
N VAL A 131 -11.00 -6.47 -4.65
CA VAL A 131 -10.89 -7.76 -5.33
C VAL A 131 -12.16 -8.55 -5.08
N THR A 132 -12.89 -8.88 -6.15
CA THR A 132 -14.12 -9.68 -6.05
C THR A 132 -13.89 -11.04 -6.68
N THR A 133 -14.04 -12.09 -5.88
CA THR A 133 -13.87 -13.48 -6.33
C THR A 133 -15.14 -14.00 -7.03
N LYS A 134 -15.03 -15.15 -7.70
CA LYS A 134 -16.18 -15.83 -8.32
C LYS A 134 -17.29 -16.19 -7.32
N GLU A 135 -16.93 -16.40 -6.06
CA GLU A 135 -17.86 -16.70 -4.97
C GLU A 135 -18.51 -15.42 -4.40
N TYR A 136 -18.32 -14.28 -5.08
CA TYR A 136 -18.76 -12.95 -4.65
C TYR A 136 -18.19 -12.51 -3.31
N SER A 137 -17.08 -13.10 -2.88
CA SER A 137 -16.34 -12.61 -1.73
C SER A 137 -15.54 -11.37 -2.11
N GLU A 138 -15.66 -10.33 -1.31
CA GLU A 138 -14.89 -9.10 -1.44
C GLU A 138 -13.66 -9.15 -0.55
N ILE A 139 -12.50 -8.82 -1.12
CA ILE A 139 -11.24 -8.66 -0.39
C ILE A 139 -10.74 -7.26 -0.71
N ILE A 140 -10.46 -6.48 0.32
CA ILE A 140 -9.84 -5.17 0.20
C ILE A 140 -8.33 -5.33 0.22
N PHE A 141 -7.67 -4.68 -0.74
CA PHE A 141 -6.22 -4.58 -0.80
C PHE A 141 -5.79 -3.11 -0.74
N ASP A 142 -5.17 -2.73 0.38
CA ASP A 142 -4.76 -1.37 0.69
C ASP A 142 -3.38 -1.35 1.36
N GLY A 143 -2.34 -1.04 0.60
CA GLY A 143 -0.98 -0.90 1.13
C GLY A 143 -0.68 0.46 1.76
N THR A 144 -1.72 1.26 2.02
CA THR A 144 -1.58 2.67 2.43
C THR A 144 -2.55 3.07 3.56
N GLY A 145 -3.24 2.10 4.18
CA GLY A 145 -4.20 2.34 5.26
C GLY A 145 -3.56 2.93 6.52
N GLU A 146 -2.27 2.71 6.74
CA GLU A 146 -1.53 3.26 7.88
C GLU A 146 -1.48 4.80 7.87
N GLN A 147 -1.74 5.48 6.75
CA GLN A 147 -1.86 6.94 6.73
C GLN A 147 -3.00 7.45 7.63
N PHE A 148 -3.97 6.57 7.95
CA PHE A 148 -5.08 6.80 8.87
C PHE A 148 -4.88 6.14 10.25
N PHE A 149 -3.65 5.69 10.52
CA PHE A 149 -3.24 4.96 11.72
C PHE A 149 -3.97 3.61 11.88
N TRP A 150 -4.49 3.04 10.80
CA TRP A 150 -5.04 1.69 10.81
C TRP A 150 -3.94 0.64 11.04
N PRO A 151 -4.26 -0.52 11.64
CA PRO A 151 -3.27 -1.56 11.84
C PRO A 151 -2.86 -2.18 10.50
N LYS A 152 -1.58 -2.52 10.35
CA LYS A 152 -1.02 -3.17 9.16
C LYS A 152 -1.74 -4.48 8.76
N SER A 153 -2.38 -5.16 9.72
CA SER A 153 -3.20 -6.34 9.44
C SER A 153 -4.44 -6.04 8.59
N SER A 154 -4.88 -4.77 8.50
CA SER A 154 -6.00 -4.34 7.66
C SER A 154 -5.66 -4.20 6.17
N ALA A 155 -4.37 -4.29 5.79
CA ALA A 155 -3.95 -4.09 4.40
C ALA A 155 -4.53 -5.13 3.43
N ILE A 156 -4.89 -6.32 3.93
CA ILE A 156 -5.59 -7.37 3.18
C ILE A 156 -6.68 -7.92 4.09
N ILE A 157 -7.92 -7.50 3.87
CA ILE A 157 -9.03 -7.75 4.80
C ILE A 157 -10.30 -8.09 4.02
N ASP A 158 -11.23 -8.80 4.64
CA ASP A 158 -12.52 -9.09 4.03
C ASP A 158 -13.36 -7.81 3.91
N GLY A 159 -14.14 -7.71 2.83
CA GLY A 159 -14.91 -6.49 2.49
C GLY A 159 -15.86 -6.06 3.61
N GLU A 160 -16.65 -7.00 4.15
CA GLU A 160 -17.59 -6.74 5.25
C GLU A 160 -16.88 -6.11 6.46
N GLU A 161 -15.78 -6.71 6.91
CA GLU A 161 -14.99 -6.22 8.04
C GLU A 161 -14.38 -4.84 7.75
N PHE A 162 -13.94 -4.60 6.51
CA PHE A 162 -13.41 -3.29 6.11
C PHE A 162 -14.45 -2.17 6.20
N TRP A 163 -15.66 -2.41 5.67
CA TRP A 163 -16.73 -1.41 5.70
C TRP A 163 -17.20 -1.13 7.13
N ASP A 164 -17.19 -2.13 8.00
CA ASP A 164 -17.55 -1.92 9.41
C ASP A 164 -16.50 -1.07 10.14
N LEU A 165 -15.22 -1.38 9.97
CA LEU A 165 -14.15 -0.80 10.78
C LEU A 165 -13.51 0.47 10.19
N TYR A 166 -13.35 0.54 8.86
CA TYR A 166 -12.40 1.46 8.23
C TYR A 166 -12.99 2.41 7.18
N ALA A 167 -14.18 2.15 6.65
CA ALA A 167 -14.82 3.04 5.68
C ALA A 167 -16.29 3.32 6.01
N ASN A 168 -16.80 4.49 5.66
CA ASN A 168 -18.22 4.81 5.81
C ASN A 168 -19.02 4.36 4.59
N GLU A 169 -18.51 4.66 3.41
CA GLU A 169 -19.17 4.34 2.14
C GLU A 169 -18.17 4.34 0.97
N LYS A 170 -18.56 3.65 -0.10
CA LYS A 170 -17.96 3.78 -1.42
C LYS A 170 -18.45 5.08 -2.04
N VAL A 171 -17.53 5.86 -2.60
CA VAL A 171 -17.87 7.10 -3.28
C VAL A 171 -18.18 6.78 -4.74
N ASP A 172 -19.40 7.12 -5.19
CA ASP A 172 -19.78 7.03 -6.61
C ASP A 172 -19.18 8.19 -7.38
N GLU A 173 -17.87 8.10 -7.53
CA GLU A 173 -17.09 9.03 -8.28
C GLU A 173 -16.74 8.34 -9.60
N LYS A 174 -17.11 8.94 -10.74
CA LYS A 174 -16.66 8.51 -12.09
C LYS A 174 -15.16 8.78 -12.26
N TYR A 175 -14.36 8.35 -11.28
CA TYR A 175 -12.98 8.72 -11.20
C TYR A 175 -12.15 7.87 -12.13
N ILE A 176 -11.83 8.54 -13.22
CA ILE A 176 -10.67 8.34 -14.06
C ILE A 176 -9.47 8.21 -13.13
N GLN A 177 -8.70 7.14 -13.31
CA GLN A 177 -7.36 6.96 -12.77
C GLN A 177 -6.64 8.32 -12.83
N ARG A 178 -6.55 9.06 -11.71
CA ARG A 178 -6.13 10.48 -11.71
C ARG A 178 -4.73 10.69 -12.28
N TYR A 179 -3.95 9.61 -12.31
CA TYR A 179 -2.55 9.63 -12.67
C TYR A 179 -2.16 8.40 -13.48
N SER A 180 -1.49 8.64 -14.60
CA SER A 180 -0.66 7.67 -15.29
C SER A 180 0.77 7.69 -14.72
N LEU A 181 1.50 6.57 -14.82
CA LEU A 181 2.90 6.49 -14.36
C LEU A 181 3.80 7.62 -14.91
N GLY A 182 3.54 8.10 -16.12
CA GLY A 182 4.30 9.19 -16.75
C GLY A 182 4.00 10.59 -16.18
N GLU A 183 2.86 10.78 -15.52
CA GLU A 183 2.54 12.05 -14.85
C GLU A 183 3.26 12.18 -13.51
N PHE A 184 3.57 11.06 -12.84
CA PHE A 184 4.31 11.07 -11.57
C PHE A 184 5.78 11.47 -11.73
N GLU A 185 6.43 11.11 -12.84
CA GLU A 185 7.86 11.40 -13.05
C GLU A 185 8.23 12.88 -12.87
N LYS A 186 7.30 13.79 -13.23
CA LYS A 186 7.51 15.24 -13.16
C LYS A 186 7.11 15.86 -11.81
N ALA A 187 6.23 15.22 -11.05
CA ALA A 187 5.62 15.82 -9.87
C ALA A 187 6.48 15.71 -8.60
N ASP A 188 7.37 14.71 -8.53
CA ASP A 188 8.08 14.32 -7.30
C ASP A 188 9.60 14.14 -7.50
N ASN A 189 10.14 14.75 -8.56
CA ASN A 189 11.52 14.56 -9.02
C ASN A 189 11.85 13.09 -9.35
N GLY A 190 10.87 12.34 -9.89
CA GLY A 190 11.01 10.95 -10.33
C GLY A 190 11.02 9.92 -9.19
N TYR A 191 10.56 10.28 -8.00
CA TYR A 191 10.57 9.39 -6.84
C TYR A 191 9.71 8.13 -7.06
N TRP A 192 8.44 8.31 -7.42
CA TRP A 192 7.49 7.23 -7.69
C TRP A 192 7.87 6.46 -8.95
N PHE A 193 8.50 7.12 -9.92
CA PHE A 193 9.06 6.42 -11.07
C PHE A 193 10.12 5.39 -10.64
N ARG A 194 11.04 5.76 -9.74
CA ARG A 194 12.07 4.85 -9.20
C ARG A 194 11.48 3.74 -8.35
N VAL A 195 10.50 4.07 -7.50
CA VAL A 195 9.73 3.08 -6.71
C VAL A 195 9.06 2.07 -7.66
N GLY A 196 8.41 2.56 -8.72
CA GLY A 196 7.74 1.74 -9.73
C GLY A 196 8.70 0.79 -10.47
N ILE A 197 9.88 1.27 -10.86
CA ILE A 197 10.93 0.41 -11.45
C ILE A 197 11.36 -0.68 -10.46
N SER A 198 11.65 -0.30 -9.22
CA SER A 198 12.08 -1.25 -8.19
C SER A 198 11.01 -2.32 -7.94
N LEU A 199 9.74 -1.91 -7.87
CA LEU A 199 8.60 -2.81 -7.74
C LEU A 199 8.50 -3.77 -8.91
N HIS A 200 8.56 -3.25 -10.14
CA HIS A 200 8.47 -4.07 -11.34
C HIS A 200 9.58 -5.12 -11.41
N GLN A 201 10.82 -4.74 -11.09
CA GLN A 201 11.96 -5.66 -11.04
C GLN A 201 11.78 -6.74 -9.97
N MET A 202 11.36 -6.34 -8.76
CA MET A 202 11.10 -7.32 -7.69
C MET A 202 10.00 -8.31 -8.09
N LEU A 203 8.91 -7.84 -8.69
CA LEU A 203 7.78 -8.69 -9.05
C LEU A 203 8.03 -9.57 -10.29
N SER A 204 8.86 -9.12 -11.23
CA SER A 204 9.17 -9.89 -12.45
C SER A 204 10.11 -11.05 -12.18
N ASP A 205 11.00 -10.90 -11.21
CA ASP A 205 12.02 -11.92 -10.87
C ASP A 205 11.55 -12.94 -9.83
N LEU A 206 10.34 -12.79 -9.30
CA LEU A 206 9.76 -13.76 -8.37
C LEU A 206 9.38 -15.05 -9.11
N ASP A 207 9.79 -16.18 -8.55
CA ASP A 207 9.32 -17.49 -8.98
C ASP A 207 7.88 -17.71 -8.50
N TRP A 208 6.92 -17.24 -9.32
CA TRP A 208 5.51 -17.29 -9.00
C TRP A 208 4.94 -18.71 -8.91
N GLU A 209 5.57 -19.68 -9.59
CA GLU A 209 5.14 -21.08 -9.61
C GLU A 209 5.52 -21.80 -8.32
N SER A 210 6.58 -21.35 -7.64
CA SER A 210 6.97 -21.89 -6.33
C SER A 210 6.01 -21.53 -5.19
N PHE A 211 5.10 -20.57 -5.40
CA PHE A 211 4.11 -20.20 -4.39
C PHE A 211 2.95 -21.21 -4.47
N GLY A 212 2.94 -22.14 -3.51
CA GLY A 212 1.78 -22.98 -3.27
C GLY A 212 0.56 -22.16 -2.82
N GLU A 213 -0.50 -22.85 -2.43
CA GLU A 213 -1.79 -22.23 -2.10
C GLU A 213 -1.75 -21.32 -0.86
N THR A 214 -0.69 -21.42 -0.04
CA THR A 214 -0.46 -20.59 1.15
C THR A 214 1.00 -20.12 1.23
N LEU A 215 1.20 -18.91 1.77
CA LEU A 215 2.52 -18.38 2.04
C LEU A 215 2.95 -18.78 3.44
N SER A 216 3.93 -19.68 3.56
CA SER A 216 4.45 -20.07 4.87
C SER A 216 5.23 -18.90 5.52
N PRO A 217 5.29 -18.80 6.86
CA PRO A 217 6.02 -17.72 7.53
C PRO A 217 7.50 -17.64 7.12
N VAL A 218 8.15 -18.80 6.91
CA VAL A 218 9.54 -18.86 6.44
C VAL A 218 9.67 -18.28 5.04
N ARG A 219 8.72 -18.59 4.14
CA ARG A 219 8.74 -18.07 2.77
C ARG A 219 8.41 -16.59 2.74
N GLU A 220 7.47 -16.12 3.56
CA GLU A 220 7.17 -14.70 3.72
C GLU A 220 8.44 -13.92 4.09
N GLU A 221 9.17 -14.40 5.09
CA GLU A 221 10.41 -13.76 5.54
C GLU A 221 11.50 -13.76 4.46
N GLN A 222 11.62 -14.85 3.69
CA GLN A 222 12.53 -14.90 2.54
C GLN A 222 12.18 -13.85 1.48
N ILE A 223 10.90 -13.72 1.13
CA ILE A 223 10.44 -12.72 0.16
C ILE A 223 10.70 -11.32 0.68
N ARG A 224 10.45 -11.07 1.97
CA ARG A 224 10.72 -9.79 2.63
C ARG A 224 12.20 -9.44 2.58
N ALA A 225 13.07 -10.32 3.05
CA ALA A 225 14.52 -10.10 3.05
C ALA A 225 15.05 -9.84 1.64
N GLU A 226 14.60 -10.59 0.64
CA GLU A 226 15.01 -10.41 -0.75
C GLU A 226 14.47 -9.10 -1.34
N SER A 227 13.22 -8.76 -1.07
CA SER A 227 12.60 -7.50 -1.52
C SER A 227 13.33 -6.29 -0.91
N GLU A 228 13.64 -6.32 0.39
CA GLU A 228 14.41 -5.27 1.05
C GLU A 228 15.82 -5.14 0.49
N ARG A 229 16.51 -6.27 0.26
CA ARG A 229 17.86 -6.28 -0.33
C ARG A 229 17.86 -5.62 -1.70
N ARG A 230 16.89 -5.97 -2.55
CA ARG A 230 16.75 -5.41 -3.90
C ARG A 230 16.38 -3.94 -3.88
N ALA A 231 15.41 -3.55 -3.07
CA ALA A 231 14.99 -2.16 -2.96
C ALA A 231 16.16 -1.26 -2.51
N ARG A 232 16.96 -1.70 -1.53
CA ARG A 232 18.18 -0.98 -1.11
C ARG A 232 19.23 -0.91 -2.22
N ALA A 233 19.43 -1.98 -3.00
CA ALA A 233 20.36 -1.99 -4.11
C ALA A 233 19.94 -0.99 -5.21
N ALA A 234 18.66 -0.99 -5.58
CA ALA A 234 18.11 -0.06 -6.56
C ALA A 234 18.20 1.40 -6.08
N ALA A 235 17.94 1.65 -4.79
CA ALA A 235 18.09 2.97 -4.21
C ALA A 235 19.54 3.49 -4.29
N LYS A 236 20.54 2.65 -3.99
CA LYS A 236 21.96 3.06 -4.06
C LYS A 236 22.39 3.50 -5.46
N VAL A 237 21.99 2.78 -6.51
CA VAL A 237 22.36 3.10 -7.90
C VAL A 237 21.80 4.45 -8.34
N THR A 238 20.70 4.88 -7.75
CA THR A 238 20.03 6.11 -8.18
C THR A 238 20.48 7.35 -7.41
N TRP A 239 21.24 7.17 -6.32
CA TRP A 239 21.70 8.26 -5.45
C TRP A 239 23.24 8.38 -5.34
N GLY A 240 23.99 7.50 -6.00
CA GLY A 240 25.45 7.56 -6.11
C GLY A 240 25.87 8.04 -7.48
#